data_AF-A0A968CS25-F1
#
_entry.id   AF-A0A968CS25-F1
#
_cell.length_a   1.000
_cell.length_b   1.000
_cell.length_c   1.000
_cell.angle_alpha   90.00
_cell.angle_beta   90.00
_cell.angle_gamma   90.00
#
_symmetry.space_group_name_H-M   'P 1'
#
loop_
_entity.id
_entity.type
_entity.pdbx_description
1 polymer ?
#
loop_
_entity_poly.entity_id
_entity_poly.type
_entity_poly.pdbx_seq_one_letter_code
_entity_poly.pdbx_strand_id
1 'polypeptide(L)' 'MTRTNPFQDDYAWGRAELIEYENEWGRRLQGALFYPADYEPGRQYPMIVYHYELLSQSLHQYQVP' A
#
# COMPACT_ATOMS: atom_id res chain seq x y z
N MET A 1 -3.30 -6.25 23.72
CA MET A 1 -2.82 -5.53 22.53
C MET A 1 -2.05 -4.32 23.02
N THR A 2 -0.75 -4.27 22.80
CA THR A 2 0.15 -3.22 23.32
C THR A 2 0.03 -1.98 22.44
N ARG A 3 -0.40 -0.85 23.03
CA ARG A 3 -0.34 0.49 22.40
C ARG A 3 1.11 1.00 22.41
N THR A 4 1.95 0.39 21.60
CA THR A 4 3.38 0.77 21.50
C THR A 4 3.54 2.15 20.86
N ASN A 5 2.58 2.56 20.03
CA ASN A 5 2.66 3.80 19.29
C ASN A 5 1.37 4.65 19.37
N PRO A 6 1.19 5.43 20.44
CA PRO A 6 -0.02 6.21 20.67
C PRO A 6 -0.19 7.42 19.73
N PHE A 7 0.87 7.90 19.06
CA PHE A 7 0.73 9.01 18.10
C PHE A 7 0.03 8.60 16.81
N GLN A 8 -0.12 7.28 16.56
CA GLN A 8 -0.78 6.79 15.35
C GLN A 8 -2.27 7.20 15.30
N ASP A 9 -2.90 7.37 16.46
CA ASP A 9 -4.29 7.79 16.58
C ASP A 9 -4.51 9.24 16.08
N ASP A 10 -3.45 10.05 16.01
CA ASP A 10 -3.50 11.45 15.57
C ASP A 10 -3.41 11.61 14.04
N TYR A 11 -3.14 10.54 13.30
CA TYR A 11 -2.98 10.57 11.84
C TYR A 11 -4.06 9.77 11.12
N ALA A 12 -4.50 10.26 9.97
CA ALA A 12 -5.39 9.51 9.08
C ALA A 12 -4.54 8.50 8.29
N TRP A 13 -4.62 7.22 8.67
CA TRP A 13 -3.92 6.15 7.96
C TRP A 13 -4.69 5.71 6.72
N GLY A 14 -3.97 5.56 5.61
CA GLY A 14 -4.46 4.84 4.44
C GLY A 14 -4.65 3.35 4.72
N ARG A 15 -5.38 2.67 3.83
CA ARG A 15 -5.42 1.20 3.80
C ARG A 15 -4.45 0.67 2.75
N ALA A 16 -3.94 -0.54 2.93
CA ALA A 16 -3.09 -1.22 1.95
C ALA A 16 -3.64 -2.61 1.61
N GLU A 17 -3.50 -3.02 0.35
CA GLU A 17 -3.93 -4.33 -0.13
C GLU A 17 -2.85 -4.99 -0.98
N LEU A 18 -2.72 -6.31 -0.89
CA LEU A 18 -1.90 -7.10 -1.80
C LEU A 18 -2.73 -7.41 -3.05
N ILE A 19 -2.22 -7.01 -4.20
CA ILE A 19 -2.85 -7.25 -5.50
C ILE A 19 -2.01 -8.24 -6.32
N GLU A 20 -2.68 -9.08 -7.10
CA GLU A 20 -2.04 -9.91 -8.11
C GLU A 20 -2.34 -9.33 -9.50
N TYR A 21 -1.33 -9.24 -10.35
CA TYR A 21 -1.48 -8.74 -11.71
C TYR A 21 -0.58 -9.50 -12.69
N GLU A 22 -0.95 -9.48 -13.96
CA GLU A 22 -0.18 -10.09 -15.04
C GLU A 22 0.52 -8.99 -15.84
N ASN A 23 1.80 -9.18 -16.14
CA ASN A 23 2.53 -8.25 -17.00
C ASN A 23 2.38 -8.61 -18.50
N GLU A 24 2.90 -7.76 -19.38
CA GLU A 24 2.81 -7.95 -20.84
C GLU A 24 3.47 -9.25 -21.36
N TRP A 25 4.32 -9.88 -20.55
CA TRP A 25 4.98 -11.16 -20.86
C TRP A 25 4.28 -12.38 -20.25
N GLY A 26 3.08 -12.21 -19.69
CA GLY A 26 2.30 -13.30 -19.10
C GLY A 26 2.78 -13.77 -17.73
N ARG A 27 3.64 -13.01 -17.05
CA ARG A 27 4.13 -13.36 -15.71
C ARG A 27 3.19 -12.80 -14.66
N ARG A 28 2.77 -13.67 -13.73
CA ARG A 28 2.04 -13.27 -12.53
C ARG A 28 2.98 -12.61 -11.54
N LEU A 29 2.61 -11.41 -11.09
CA LEU A 29 3.33 -10.59 -10.15
C LEU A 29 2.41 -10.18 -9.00
N GLN A 30 3.02 -9.84 -7.87
CA GLN A 30 2.33 -9.29 -6.71
C GLN A 30 2.77 -7.84 -6.49
N GLY A 31 1.82 -6.99 -6.09
CA GLY A 31 2.05 -5.59 -5.76
C GLY A 31 1.35 -5.20 -4.48
N ALA A 32 1.83 -4.15 -3.84
CA ALA A 32 1.14 -3.51 -2.73
C ALA A 32 0.43 -2.25 -3.24
N LEU A 33 -0.88 -2.18 -3.04
CA LEU A 33 -1.70 -1.03 -3.40
C LEU A 33 -2.02 -0.24 -2.13
N PHE A 34 -1.61 1.03 -2.10
CA PHE A 34 -1.85 1.93 -0.98
C PHE A 34 -2.94 2.93 -1.35
N TYR A 35 -3.93 3.05 -0.48
CA TYR A 35 -5.06 3.95 -0.65
C TYR A 35 -4.89 5.21 0.22
N PRO A 36 -5.39 6.37 -0.22
CA PRO A 36 -5.54 7.54 0.64
C PRO A 36 -6.37 7.22 1.90
N ALA A 37 -6.16 7.98 2.97
CA ALA A 37 -6.89 7.79 4.22
C ALA A 37 -8.40 8.08 4.10
N ASP A 38 -8.78 8.91 3.13
CA ASP A 38 -10.15 9.31 2.79
C ASP A 38 -10.62 8.68 1.47
N TYR A 39 -10.15 7.46 1.17
CA TYR A 39 -10.53 6.76 -0.05
C TYR A 39 -12.04 6.51 -0.16
N GLU A 40 -12.65 6.95 -1.26
CA GLU A 40 -14.06 6.76 -1.60
C GLU A 40 -14.19 5.78 -2.78
N PRO A 41 -14.93 4.67 -2.63
CA PRO A 41 -15.21 3.77 -3.74
C PRO A 41 -15.90 4.49 -4.91
N GLY A 42 -15.42 4.27 -6.13
CA GLY A 42 -15.97 4.88 -7.35
C GLY A 42 -15.38 6.24 -7.72
N ARG A 43 -14.55 6.84 -6.86
CA ARG A 43 -13.81 8.06 -7.18
C ARG A 43 -12.44 7.71 -7.79
N GLN A 44 -12.05 8.45 -8.83
CA GLN A 44 -10.74 8.31 -9.46
C GLN A 44 -9.71 9.19 -8.75
N TYR A 45 -8.54 8.63 -8.50
CA TYR A 45 -7.42 9.30 -7.86
C TYR A 45 -6.19 9.20 -8.76
N PRO A 46 -5.33 10.22 -8.82
CA PRO A 46 -4.02 10.08 -9.45
C PRO A 46 -3.22 9.00 -8.70
N MET A 47 -2.60 8.09 -9.44
CA MET A 47 -1.81 7.00 -8.88
C MET A 47 -0.34 7.20 -9.23
N ILE A 48 0.53 7.02 -8.25
CA ILE A 48 1.98 6.94 -8.45
C ILE A 48 2.35 5.46 -8.50
N VAL A 49 2.96 5.02 -9.59
CA VAL A 49 3.44 3.64 -9.75
C VAL A 49 4.93 3.62 -9.46
N TYR A 50 5.33 2.78 -8.50
CA TYR A 50 6.72 2.61 -8.11
C TYR A 50 7.18 1.18 -8.44
N HIS A 51 7.90 1.02 -9.54
CA HIS A 51 8.47 -0.26 -9.97
C HIS A 51 9.92 -0.40 -9.49
N TYR A 52 10.16 -1.19 -8.45
CA TYR A 52 11.48 -1.73 -8.13
C TYR A 52 11.36 -3.23 -7.89
N GLU A 53 12.28 -3.99 -8.46
CA GLU A 53 12.19 -5.44 -8.67
C GLU A 53 12.00 -6.29 -7.38
N LEU A 54 12.13 -5.74 -6.17
CA LEU A 54 12.14 -6.49 -4.91
C LEU A 54 11.51 -5.76 -3.70
N LEU A 55 10.44 -4.97 -3.86
CA LEU A 55 9.76 -4.32 -2.71
C LEU A 55 8.65 -5.14 -2.05
N SER A 56 8.23 -6.30 -2.58
CA SER A 56 7.22 -7.15 -1.91
C SER A 56 7.66 -7.59 -0.51
N GLN A 57 8.97 -7.70 -0.27
CA GLN A 57 9.54 -8.00 1.05
C GLN A 57 9.37 -6.84 2.07
N SER A 58 9.17 -5.61 1.59
CA SER A 58 8.97 -4.41 2.40
C SER A 58 7.51 -4.19 2.82
N LEU A 59 6.57 -5.05 2.41
CA LEU A 59 5.17 -4.96 2.84
C LEU A 59 5.01 -5.00 4.38
N HIS A 60 5.93 -5.66 5.07
CA HIS A 60 5.99 -5.70 6.54
C HIS A 60 6.98 -4.71 7.15
N GLN A 61 7.62 -3.86 6.34
CA GLN A 61 8.49 -2.80 6.85
C GLN A 61 7.65 -1.61 7.29
N TYR A 62 7.79 -1.28 8.57
CA TYR A 62 7.20 -0.09 9.16
C TYR A 62 7.84 1.17 8.55
N GLN A 63 7.05 1.96 7.81
CA GLN A 63 7.44 3.31 7.41
C GLN A 63 6.99 4.31 8.48
N VAL A 64 7.95 5.06 9.01
CA VAL A 64 7.70 6.22 9.89
C VAL A 64 7.19 7.38 8.99
N PRO A 65 6.17 8.14 9.42
CA PRO A 65 5.68 9.31 8.69
C PRO A 65 6.76 10.36 8.39
#